data_AF-A0A661AYW6-F1
#
_entry.id   AF-A0A661AYW6-F1
#
_cell.length_a   1.000
_cell.length_b   1.000
_cell.length_c   1.000
_cell.angle_alpha   90.00
_cell.angle_beta   90.00
_cell.angle_gamma   90.00
#
_symmetry.space_group_name_H-M   'P 1'
#
loop_
_entity.id
_entity.type
_entity.pdbx_description
1 polymer ?
#
loop_
_entity_poly.entity_id
_entity_poly.type
_entity_poly.pdbx_seq_one_letter_code
_entity_poly.pdbx_strand_id
1 'polypeptide(L)' 'MEIDIKTAKMIARTEVGRLIVGLAPKTLANLNSQALGPTPFKIGKKVYYDIENLLTWAKARRKLTVQ' A
#
# COMPACT_ATOMS: atom_id res chain seq x y z
N MET A 1 30.49 -9.93 3.52
CA MET A 1 29.15 -9.61 4.05
C MET A 1 28.33 -9.18 2.85
N GLU A 2 27.65 -10.12 2.24
CA GLU A 2 26.87 -9.89 1.02
C GLU A 2 25.52 -9.33 1.45
N ILE A 3 25.24 -8.07 1.08
CA ILE A 3 23.92 -7.47 1.32
C ILE A 3 23.04 -7.92 0.16
N ASP A 4 22.22 -8.95 0.38
CA ASP A 4 21.17 -9.38 -0.54
C ASP A 4 20.06 -8.32 -0.57
N ILE A 5 20.04 -7.48 -1.61
CA ILE A 5 19.06 -6.39 -1.80
C ILE A 5 17.77 -6.93 -2.47
N LYS A 6 17.25 -8.10 -2.09
CA LYS A 6 15.94 -8.57 -2.59
C LYS A 6 14.72 -7.98 -1.87
N THR A 7 14.89 -7.11 -0.89
CA THR A 7 13.89 -6.95 0.18
C THR A 7 13.41 -5.51 0.44
N ALA A 8 13.22 -4.70 -0.60
CA ALA A 8 12.34 -3.54 -0.44
C ALA A 8 10.88 -4.02 -0.27
N LYS A 9 10.52 -4.48 0.93
CA LYS A 9 9.16 -4.95 1.27
C LYS A 9 8.16 -3.82 1.50
N MET A 10 8.63 -2.59 1.62
CA MET A 10 7.81 -1.47 2.05
C MET A 10 7.79 -0.34 1.02
N ILE A 11 6.62 0.27 0.84
CA ILE A 11 6.42 1.45 0.01
C ILE A 11 5.77 2.57 0.81
N ALA A 12 6.26 3.80 0.65
CA ALA A 12 5.65 4.96 1.27
C ALA A 12 4.27 5.22 0.65
N ARG A 13 3.28 5.65 1.46
CA ARG A 13 1.93 6.02 0.98
C ARG A 13 1.98 7.01 -0.17
N THR A 14 2.94 7.93 -0.18
CA THR A 14 3.12 8.95 -1.22
C THR A 14 3.58 8.36 -2.56
N GLU A 15 4.14 7.16 -2.56
CA GLU A 15 4.71 6.51 -3.75
C GLU A 15 3.86 5.36 -4.30
N VAL A 16 2.76 5.00 -3.63
CA VAL A 16 1.90 3.86 -4.02
C VAL A 16 1.39 3.95 -5.46
N GLY A 17 1.21 5.16 -6.00
CA GLY A 17 0.78 5.36 -7.39
C GLY A 17 1.85 4.96 -8.42
N ARG A 18 3.12 4.87 -8.02
CA ARG A 18 4.21 4.34 -8.86
C ARG A 18 4.11 2.82 -9.02
N LEU A 19 3.58 2.13 -8.00
CA LEU A 19 3.41 0.68 -8.00
C LEU A 19 2.05 0.25 -8.55
N ILE A 20 0.98 0.96 -8.18
CA ILE A 20 -0.39 0.64 -8.56
C ILE A 20 -0.98 1.86 -9.28
N VAL A 21 -1.01 1.79 -10.61
CA VAL A 21 -1.58 2.84 -11.45
C VAL A 21 -3.04 3.09 -11.06
N GLY A 22 -3.39 4.36 -10.83
CA GLY A 22 -4.73 4.78 -10.39
C GLY A 22 -4.96 4.76 -8.87
N LEU A 23 -4.02 4.25 -8.07
CA LEU A 23 -4.10 4.33 -6.62
C LEU A 23 -3.46 5.62 -6.11
N ALA A 24 -4.28 6.57 -5.69
CA ALA A 24 -3.80 7.83 -5.12
C ALA A 24 -3.53 7.72 -3.61
N PRO A 25 -2.48 8.41 -3.09
CA PRO A 25 -2.18 8.46 -1.65
C PRO A 25 -3.36 8.93 -0.79
N LYS A 26 -4.12 9.92 -1.30
CA LYS A 26 -5.30 10.47 -0.63
C LYS A 26 -6.41 9.42 -0.51
N THR A 27 -6.62 8.62 -1.55
CA THR A 27 -7.60 7.52 -1.54
C THR A 27 -7.26 6.52 -0.44
N LEU A 28 -6.00 6.10 -0.33
CA LEU A 28 -5.56 5.22 0.78
C LEU A 28 -5.74 5.86 2.16
N ALA A 29 -5.45 7.16 2.30
CA ALA A 29 -5.64 7.86 3.57
C ALA A 29 -7.12 7.85 4.00
N ASN A 30 -8.03 8.15 3.07
CA ASN A 30 -9.47 8.14 3.32
C ASN A 30 -9.97 6.73 3.69
N LEU A 31 -9.50 5.71 2.97
CA LEU A 31 -9.87 4.32 3.25
C LEU A 31 -9.36 3.82 4.59
N ASN A 32 -8.13 4.20 4.97
CA ASN A 32 -7.60 3.89 6.29
C ASN A 32 -8.39 4.60 7.40
N SER A 33 -8.87 5.82 7.18
CA SER A 33 -9.75 6.52 8.13
C SER A 33 -11.10 5.84 8.32
N GLN A 34 -11.52 5.00 7.38
CA GLN A 34 -12.77 4.22 7.43
C GLN A 34 -12.52 2.75 7.81
N ALA A 35 -11.28 2.38 8.15
CA ALA A 35 -10.86 0.98 8.37
C ALA A 35 -11.11 0.03 7.17
N LEU A 36 -11.18 0.58 5.95
CA LEU A 36 -11.39 -0.16 4.69
C LEU A 36 -10.10 -0.35 3.86
N GLY A 37 -9.01 0.26 4.28
CA GLY A 37 -7.72 0.20 3.59
C GLY A 37 -6.78 -0.88 4.12
N PRO A 38 -5.63 -1.09 3.47
CA PRO A 38 -4.62 -2.04 3.91
C PRO A 38 -3.95 -1.56 5.20
N THR A 39 -3.40 -2.50 5.98
CA THR A 39 -2.76 -2.20 7.26
C THR A 39 -1.54 -1.30 7.06
N PRO A 40 -1.55 -0.06 7.61
CA PRO A 40 -0.42 0.84 7.50
C PRO A 40 0.61 0.60 8.60
N PHE A 41 1.86 0.92 8.30
CA PHE A 41 2.93 1.09 9.30
C PHE A 41 3.33 2.56 9.36
N LYS A 42 3.51 3.11 10.57
CA LYS A 42 3.97 4.48 10.76
C LYS A 42 5.43 4.49 11.22
N ILE A 43 6.27 5.24 10.51
CA ILE A 43 7.66 5.49 10.91
C ILE A 43 7.82 7.01 10.98
N GLY A 44 7.88 7.53 12.21
CA GLY A 44 7.81 8.96 12.49
C GLY A 44 6.52 9.57 11.93
N LYS A 45 6.66 10.56 11.03
CA LYS A 45 5.52 11.25 10.38
C LYS A 45 5.08 10.61 9.07
N LYS A 46 5.77 9.56 8.60
CA LYS A 46 5.52 8.92 7.31
C LYS A 46 4.73 7.62 7.49
N VAL A 47 3.89 7.33 6.51
CA VAL A 47 3.07 6.11 6.45
C VAL A 47 3.60 5.22 5.35
N TYR A 48 3.76 3.95 5.65
CA TYR A 48 4.28 2.90 4.78
C TYR A 48 3.30 1.73 4.72
N TYR A 49 3.42 0.95 3.66
CA TYR A 49 2.70 -0.30 3.49
C TYR A 49 3.67 -1.39 3.07
N ASP A 50 3.41 -2.60 3.57
CA ASP A 50 3.99 -3.79 2.96
C ASP A 50 3.44 -3.95 1.53
N ILE A 51 4.34 -4.18 0.57
CA ILE A 51 4.00 -4.25 -0.85
C ILE A 51 3.08 -5.43 -1.14
N GLU A 52 3.35 -6.60 -0.58
CA GLU A 52 2.57 -7.82 -0.84
C GLU A 52 1.14 -7.69 -0.28
N ASN A 53 1.02 -7.16 0.93
CA ASN A 53 -0.25 -6.86 1.57
C ASN A 53 -1.04 -5.80 0.78
N LEU A 54 -0.39 -4.71 0.36
CA LEU A 54 -1.00 -3.65 -0.44
C LEU A 54 -1.53 -4.19 -1.78
N LEU A 55 -0.75 -5.02 -2.47
CA LEU A 55 -1.16 -5.65 -3.74
C LEU A 55 -2.32 -6.63 -3.53
N THR A 56 -2.27 -7.43 -2.47
CA THR A 56 -3.33 -8.38 -2.12
C THR A 56 -4.65 -7.66 -1.84
N TRP A 57 -4.60 -6.59 -1.04
CA TRP A 57 -5.75 -5.74 -0.77
C TRP A 57 -6.30 -5.08 -2.05
N ALA A 58 -5.42 -4.53 -2.90
CA ALA A 58 -5.84 -3.87 -4.14
C ALA A 58 -6.52 -4.84 -5.11
N LYS A 59 -6.01 -6.08 -5.22
CA LYS A 59 -6.63 -7.16 -6.01
C LYS A 59 -8.01 -7.53 -5.47
N ALA A 60 -8.14 -7.71 -4.16
CA ALA A 60 -9.41 -8.02 -3.53
C ALA A 60 -10.46 -6.92 -3.77
N ARG A 61 -10.04 -5.65 -3.64
CA ARG A 61 -10.90 -4.49 -3.89
C ARG A 61 -11.41 -4.42 -5.34
N ARG A 62 -10.55 -4.72 -6.33
CA ARG A 62 -10.95 -4.70 -7.75
C ARG A 62 -11.94 -5.81 -8.09
N LYS A 63 -11.79 -7.00 -7.49
CA LYS A 63 -12.74 -8.12 -7.65
C LYS A 63 -14.12 -7.81 -7.07
N LEU A 64 -14.21 -6.96 -6.04
CA LEU A 64 -15.47 -6.49 -5.47
C LEU A 64 -16.22 -5.48 -6.36
N THR A 65 -15.56 -4.89 -7.36
CA THR A 65 -16.18 -3.89 -8.26
C THR A 65 -16.71 -4.52 -9.56
N VAL A 66 -16.63 -5.85 -9.71
CA VAL A 66 -17.17 -6.59 -10.85
C VAL A 66 -18.15 -7.64 -10.32
N GLN A 67 -19.33 -7.19 -9.92
CA GLN A 67 -20.55 -7.99 -9.75
C GLN A 67 -21.73 -7.14 -10.21
#